data_AF-A0A949SHF5-F1
#
_entry.id   AF-A0A949SHF5-F1
#
_cell.length_a   1.000
_cell.length_b   1.000
_cell.length_c   1.000
_cell.angle_alpha   90.00
_cell.angle_beta   90.00
_cell.angle_gamma   90.00
#
_symmetry.space_group_name_H-M   'P 1'
#
loop_
_entity.id
_entity.type
_entity.pdbx_description
1 polymer ?
#
loop_
_entity_poly.entity_id
_entity_poly.type
_entity_poly.pdbx_seq_one_letter_code
_entity_poly.pdbx_strand_id
1 'polypeptide(L)'
;MNASLKLLLFLTLPAALQAQVGVQGKTGAPADAKTLDRLEITRPGTYENLVIDGGWKSGNLVKITADDVILRNCEIRHSSGNAVGVFGTRVTLENCRIHHLLNGSYDNQQDAHGISGRWADITIRNCDISHPSGDCIQFDPDRRSSGRIVVENCTLWTSPLESDLAGFKAGQRPGENAIDTKVKADGPRCQLVIRNCHLHGWNQPAQIDNVAALNLKENVDAEVSGCVFQNNEIAIRARGPGPRGGAHVTVTDCAIFDTRIGVRAEDRIEVLKLTRLGFGGDIGQRVQFVQGRPATGVTITGEHEAPAPDSLLKNGFPEP
;
A
#
# COMPACT_ATOMS: atom_id res chain seq x y z
N MET A 1 52.85 15.73 41.22
CA MET A 1 52.52 15.79 39.78
C MET A 1 51.61 14.60 39.47
N ASN A 2 50.28 14.78 39.52
CA ASN A 2 49.32 13.71 39.17
C ASN A 2 48.46 14.22 38.02
N ALA A 3 48.77 13.79 36.80
CA ALA A 3 48.00 14.07 35.61
C ALA A 3 46.76 13.17 35.59
N SER A 4 45.59 13.74 35.84
CA SER A 4 44.31 13.04 35.76
C SER A 4 43.91 12.92 34.28
N LEU A 5 44.18 11.75 33.69
CA LEU A 5 43.78 11.39 32.33
C LEU A 5 42.25 11.19 32.29
N LYS A 6 41.51 12.20 31.82
CA LYS A 6 40.08 12.08 31.55
C LYS A 6 39.88 11.31 30.24
N LEU A 7 39.52 10.03 30.37
CA LEU A 7 39.09 9.19 29.25
C LEU A 7 37.72 9.70 28.76
N LEU A 8 37.69 10.46 27.66
CA LEU A 8 36.45 10.73 26.93
C LEU A 8 36.04 9.43 26.21
N LEU A 9 35.02 8.75 26.73
CA LEU A 9 34.29 7.75 25.95
C LEU A 9 33.46 8.50 24.90
N PHE A 10 33.91 8.46 23.65
CA PHE A 10 33.04 8.77 22.51
C PHE A 10 32.07 7.60 22.33
N LEU A 11 30.84 7.78 22.81
CA LEU A 11 29.71 6.94 22.45
C LEU A 11 29.37 7.23 20.99
N THR A 12 29.88 6.40 20.08
CA THR A 12 29.38 6.35 18.70
C THR A 12 27.95 5.78 18.77
N LEU A 13 26.95 6.64 18.60
CA LEU A 13 25.59 6.18 18.36
C LEU A 13 25.62 5.32 17.07
N PRO A 14 25.07 4.11 17.09
CA PRO A 14 24.94 3.33 15.87
C PRO A 14 24.11 4.16 14.88
N ALA A 15 24.64 4.35 13.67
CA ALA A 15 23.85 4.90 12.57
C ALA A 15 22.55 4.09 12.49
N ALA A 16 21.42 4.78 12.49
CA ALA A 16 20.13 4.12 12.32
C ALA A 16 20.21 3.36 11.00
N LEU A 17 20.14 2.03 11.05
CA LEU A 17 20.14 1.22 9.84
C LEU A 17 18.94 1.69 9.01
N GLN A 18 19.21 2.16 7.79
CA GLN A 18 18.18 2.54 6.85
C GLN A 18 17.27 1.33 6.64
N ALA A 19 15.97 1.55 6.81
CA ALA A 19 15.00 0.50 6.59
C ALA A 19 14.99 0.17 5.09
N GLN A 20 15.23 -1.10 4.77
CA GLN A 20 15.04 -1.63 3.43
C GLN A 20 13.59 -1.41 2.95
N VAL A 21 13.38 -1.34 1.64
CA VAL A 21 12.07 -1.04 1.04
C VAL A 21 11.36 -2.33 0.62
N GLY A 22 10.08 -2.42 0.95
CA GLY A 22 9.26 -3.61 0.72
C GLY A 22 9.44 -4.64 1.83
N VAL A 23 8.96 -5.86 1.53
CA VAL A 23 8.99 -6.98 2.47
C VAL A 23 10.41 -7.31 2.94
N GLN A 24 10.52 -7.52 4.25
CA GLN A 24 11.69 -7.90 5.01
C GLN A 24 11.56 -9.35 5.51
N GLY A 25 12.48 -10.22 5.11
CA GLY A 25 12.47 -11.62 5.54
C GLY A 25 11.33 -12.43 4.92
N LYS A 26 10.75 -13.36 5.70
CA LYS A 26 9.72 -14.29 5.22
C LYS A 26 8.32 -13.72 5.44
N THR A 27 7.46 -13.86 4.44
CA THR A 27 6.01 -13.64 4.52
C THR A 27 5.25 -14.93 4.24
N GLY A 28 4.03 -14.99 4.74
CA GLY A 28 3.15 -16.15 4.58
C GLY A 28 3.24 -17.13 5.73
N ALA A 29 2.55 -18.24 5.56
CA ALA A 29 2.48 -19.30 6.55
C ALA A 29 3.73 -20.20 6.51
N PRO A 30 4.15 -20.80 7.65
CA PRO A 30 5.16 -21.85 7.63
C PRO A 30 4.66 -23.09 6.87
N ALA A 31 5.59 -23.95 6.44
CA ALA A 31 5.28 -25.10 5.58
C ALA A 31 4.33 -26.13 6.22
N ASP A 32 4.28 -26.20 7.55
CA ASP A 32 3.44 -27.09 8.35
C ASP A 32 2.17 -26.39 8.88
N ALA A 33 1.88 -25.19 8.40
CA ALA A 33 0.71 -24.41 8.81
C ALA A 33 -0.60 -25.17 8.57
N LYS A 34 -1.53 -24.99 9.50
CA LYS A 34 -2.89 -25.51 9.37
C LYS A 34 -3.64 -24.75 8.28
N THR A 35 -4.27 -25.47 7.37
CA THR A 35 -5.18 -24.91 6.37
C THR A 35 -6.61 -24.80 6.90
N LEU A 36 -7.24 -23.65 6.66
CA LEU A 36 -8.64 -23.35 6.93
C LEU A 36 -9.30 -22.80 5.67
N ASP A 37 -10.60 -23.04 5.49
CA ASP A 37 -11.37 -22.38 4.43
C ASP A 37 -11.64 -20.90 4.77
N ARG A 38 -11.85 -20.62 6.07
CA ARG A 38 -12.20 -19.30 6.63
C ARG A 38 -11.78 -19.17 8.08
N LEU A 39 -11.66 -17.92 8.53
CA LEU A 39 -11.38 -17.57 9.92
C LEU A 39 -12.23 -16.37 10.36
N GLU A 40 -13.00 -16.53 11.45
CA GLU A 40 -13.68 -15.43 12.12
C GLU A 40 -12.98 -15.13 13.45
N ILE A 41 -12.53 -13.88 13.61
CA ILE A 41 -11.84 -13.39 14.81
C ILE A 41 -12.79 -12.47 15.57
N THR A 42 -13.42 -13.03 16.59
CA THR A 42 -14.40 -12.34 17.46
C THR A 42 -13.88 -12.08 18.86
N ARG A 43 -12.62 -12.44 19.15
CA ARG A 43 -11.96 -12.20 20.43
C ARG A 43 -10.56 -11.60 20.20
N PRO A 44 -10.06 -10.77 21.13
CA PRO A 44 -8.67 -10.29 21.12
C PRO A 44 -7.67 -11.43 21.10
N GLY A 45 -6.46 -11.15 20.58
CA GLY A 45 -5.33 -12.09 20.65
C GLY A 45 -4.51 -12.17 19.37
N THR A 46 -3.54 -13.09 19.39
CA THR A 46 -2.69 -13.39 18.23
C THR A 46 -3.21 -14.63 17.51
N TYR A 47 -3.36 -14.51 16.20
CA TYR A 47 -3.79 -15.55 15.27
C TYR A 47 -2.69 -15.68 14.23
N GLU A 48 -1.99 -16.82 14.20
CA GLU A 48 -0.77 -16.93 13.42
C GLU A 48 -0.51 -18.32 12.83
N ASN A 49 0.35 -18.37 11.82
CA ASN A 49 0.83 -19.60 11.19
C ASN A 49 -0.30 -20.43 10.54
N LEU A 50 -1.15 -19.75 9.76
CA LEU A 50 -2.32 -20.34 9.12
C LEU A 50 -2.28 -20.13 7.60
N VAL A 51 -2.73 -21.14 6.86
CA VAL A 51 -3.16 -20.97 5.46
C VAL A 51 -4.67 -20.83 5.46
N ILE A 52 -5.17 -19.75 4.86
CA ILE A 52 -6.60 -19.55 4.62
C ILE A 52 -6.82 -19.58 3.11
N ASP A 53 -7.36 -20.70 2.61
CA ASP A 53 -7.59 -20.92 1.19
C ASP A 53 -9.09 -20.95 0.91
N GLY A 54 -9.58 -19.90 0.27
CA GLY A 54 -11.01 -19.70 0.07
C GLY A 54 -11.63 -20.61 -0.99
N GLY A 55 -10.83 -21.28 -1.82
CA GLY A 55 -11.33 -22.07 -2.95
C GLY A 55 -12.25 -21.26 -3.89
N TRP A 56 -11.95 -19.98 -4.08
CA TRP A 56 -12.70 -18.99 -4.87
C TRP A 56 -14.11 -18.68 -4.35
N LYS A 57 -14.41 -19.00 -3.08
CA LYS A 57 -15.66 -18.59 -2.43
C LYS A 57 -15.65 -17.07 -2.17
N SER A 58 -16.81 -16.44 -2.29
CA SER A 58 -16.99 -14.99 -2.11
C SER A 58 -17.12 -14.59 -0.63
N GLY A 59 -16.94 -13.31 -0.29
CA GLY A 59 -16.94 -12.78 1.08
C GLY A 59 -15.55 -12.72 1.71
N ASN A 60 -15.46 -12.23 2.95
CA ASN A 60 -14.17 -12.12 3.65
C ASN A 60 -13.66 -13.51 4.07
N LEU A 61 -12.43 -13.88 3.69
CA LEU A 61 -11.82 -15.14 4.15
C LEU A 61 -11.42 -15.07 5.62
N VAL A 62 -10.84 -13.94 6.03
CA VAL A 62 -10.60 -13.60 7.43
C VAL A 62 -11.48 -12.41 7.79
N LYS A 63 -12.36 -12.57 8.78
CA LYS A 63 -13.23 -11.50 9.29
C LYS A 63 -12.84 -11.15 10.72
N ILE A 64 -12.32 -9.95 10.93
CA ILE A 64 -11.87 -9.47 12.24
C ILE A 64 -12.90 -8.49 12.77
N THR A 65 -13.67 -8.88 13.78
CA THR A 65 -14.62 -7.98 14.48
C THR A 65 -14.18 -7.65 15.90
N ALA A 66 -13.19 -8.35 16.42
CA ALA A 66 -12.60 -8.04 17.73
C ALA A 66 -11.58 -6.91 17.60
N ASP A 67 -11.41 -6.19 18.71
CA ASP A 67 -10.28 -5.28 18.91
C ASP A 67 -9.04 -6.04 19.39
N ASP A 68 -7.87 -5.39 19.39
CA ASP A 68 -6.63 -5.92 19.97
C ASP A 68 -6.23 -7.26 19.36
N VAL A 69 -6.18 -7.28 18.02
CA VAL A 69 -5.90 -8.48 17.22
C VAL A 69 -4.57 -8.35 16.50
N ILE A 70 -3.78 -9.41 16.53
CA ILE A 70 -2.62 -9.60 15.67
C ILE A 70 -2.90 -10.79 14.75
N LEU A 71 -2.89 -10.56 13.44
CA LEU A 71 -2.88 -11.62 12.42
C LEU A 71 -1.47 -11.69 11.83
N ARG A 72 -0.75 -12.80 12.05
CA ARG A 72 0.69 -12.88 11.77
C ARG A 72 1.09 -14.14 11.00
N ASN A 73 2.05 -14.03 10.07
CA ASN A 73 2.63 -15.20 9.36
C ASN A 73 1.53 -16.08 8.74
N CYS A 74 0.58 -15.46 8.04
CA CYS A 74 -0.52 -16.17 7.39
C CYS A 74 -0.43 -16.07 5.88
N GLU A 75 -0.82 -17.12 5.18
CA GLU A 75 -1.09 -17.09 3.74
C GLU A 75 -2.59 -17.05 3.52
N ILE A 76 -3.09 -16.10 2.74
CA ILE A 76 -4.52 -15.91 2.50
C ILE A 76 -4.75 -15.80 1.00
N ARG A 77 -5.49 -16.74 0.41
CA ARG A 77 -5.55 -16.86 -1.05
C ARG A 77 -6.85 -17.41 -1.60
N HIS A 78 -7.00 -17.27 -2.91
CA HIS A 78 -8.09 -17.82 -3.71
C HIS A 78 -9.47 -17.43 -3.18
N SER A 79 -9.79 -16.14 -3.22
CA SER A 79 -11.13 -15.62 -2.89
C SER A 79 -11.77 -14.96 -4.10
N SER A 80 -13.10 -14.99 -4.19
CA SER A 80 -13.89 -14.07 -5.04
C SER A 80 -14.51 -12.92 -4.24
N GLY A 81 -14.04 -12.72 -3.01
CA GLY A 81 -14.31 -11.54 -2.17
C GLY A 81 -13.01 -11.02 -1.58
N ASN A 82 -13.07 -10.43 -0.39
CA ASN A 82 -11.87 -9.87 0.23
C ASN A 82 -11.06 -10.95 0.98
N ALA A 83 -9.74 -10.82 1.01
CA ALA A 83 -8.92 -11.69 1.84
C ALA A 83 -9.16 -11.41 3.32
N VAL A 84 -9.05 -10.15 3.74
CA VAL A 84 -9.28 -9.73 5.14
C VAL A 84 -10.28 -8.58 5.20
N GLY A 85 -11.32 -8.73 6.03
CA GLY A 85 -12.23 -7.65 6.43
C GLY A 85 -12.00 -7.26 7.89
N VAL A 86 -11.51 -6.04 8.14
CA VAL A 86 -11.21 -5.50 9.48
C VAL A 86 -12.32 -4.56 9.95
N PHE A 87 -13.01 -4.92 11.03
CA PHE A 87 -14.13 -4.15 11.59
C PHE A 87 -13.93 -3.73 13.06
N GLY A 88 -12.91 -4.28 13.73
CA GLY A 88 -12.43 -3.83 15.04
C GLY A 88 -11.35 -2.75 14.94
N THR A 89 -10.77 -2.38 16.07
CA THR A 89 -9.66 -1.40 16.18
C THR A 89 -8.44 -1.98 16.92
N ARG A 90 -7.29 -1.32 16.81
CA ARG A 90 -5.99 -1.82 17.32
C ARG A 90 -5.66 -3.17 16.71
N VAL A 91 -5.72 -3.24 15.38
CA VAL A 91 -5.48 -4.47 14.61
C VAL A 91 -4.15 -4.37 13.88
N THR A 92 -3.30 -5.38 14.06
CA THR A 92 -2.03 -5.52 13.34
C THR A 92 -2.10 -6.72 12.41
N LEU A 93 -1.83 -6.49 11.12
CA LEU A 93 -1.58 -7.53 10.14
C LEU A 93 -0.09 -7.51 9.84
N GLU A 94 0.60 -8.63 10.04
CA GLU A 94 2.04 -8.65 9.82
C GLU A 94 2.60 -9.95 9.23
N ASN A 95 3.63 -9.83 8.40
CA ASN A 95 4.30 -10.97 7.76
C ASN A 95 3.34 -11.86 6.97
N CYS A 96 2.23 -11.32 6.49
CA CYS A 96 1.23 -12.08 5.75
C CYS A 96 1.53 -12.07 4.25
N ARG A 97 1.22 -13.18 3.58
CA ARG A 97 1.17 -13.27 2.12
C ARG A 97 -0.29 -13.37 1.70
N ILE A 98 -0.79 -12.39 0.96
CA ILE A 98 -2.19 -12.27 0.59
C ILE A 98 -2.26 -12.22 -0.93
N HIS A 99 -2.82 -13.23 -1.60
CA HIS A 99 -2.73 -13.26 -3.05
C HIS A 99 -3.86 -13.96 -3.79
N HIS A 100 -4.04 -13.57 -5.05
CA HIS A 100 -5.01 -14.15 -5.97
C HIS A 100 -6.44 -14.05 -5.42
N LEU A 101 -6.91 -12.81 -5.27
CA LEU A 101 -8.27 -12.49 -4.86
C LEU A 101 -8.97 -12.01 -6.13
N LEU A 102 -9.63 -12.93 -6.83
CA LEU A 102 -10.10 -12.70 -8.19
C LEU A 102 -11.61 -12.89 -8.23
N ASN A 103 -12.31 -11.86 -8.71
CA ASN A 103 -13.75 -11.90 -8.96
C ASN A 103 -14.06 -11.35 -10.36
N GLY A 104 -15.09 -11.91 -10.99
CA GLY A 104 -15.48 -11.56 -12.36
C GLY A 104 -14.53 -12.14 -13.42
N SER A 105 -14.19 -11.32 -14.41
CA SER A 105 -13.21 -11.61 -15.47
C SER A 105 -12.52 -10.32 -15.91
N TYR A 106 -11.55 -10.42 -16.81
CA TYR A 106 -10.86 -9.23 -17.34
C TYR A 106 -11.82 -8.23 -18.00
N ASP A 107 -12.78 -8.72 -18.78
CA ASP A 107 -13.77 -7.87 -19.48
C ASP A 107 -15.00 -7.53 -18.61
N ASN A 108 -15.16 -8.18 -17.45
CA ASN A 108 -16.25 -7.93 -16.50
C ASN A 108 -15.67 -7.75 -15.10
N GLN A 109 -15.20 -6.53 -14.85
CA GLN A 109 -14.54 -6.14 -13.61
C GLN A 109 -15.49 -6.33 -12.42
N GLN A 110 -15.00 -7.06 -11.41
CA GLN A 110 -15.62 -7.13 -10.09
C GLN A 110 -14.53 -7.11 -9.01
N ASP A 111 -14.80 -6.37 -7.95
CA ASP A 111 -13.84 -6.19 -6.87
C ASP A 111 -13.70 -7.45 -6.00
N ALA A 112 -12.44 -7.78 -5.72
CA ALA A 112 -12.00 -8.64 -4.65
C ALA A 112 -10.71 -8.03 -4.09
N HIS A 113 -10.75 -7.58 -2.82
CA HIS A 113 -9.66 -6.81 -2.23
C HIS A 113 -8.70 -7.67 -1.40
N GLY A 114 -7.45 -7.24 -1.26
CA GLY A 114 -6.53 -7.86 -0.29
C GLY A 114 -7.00 -7.62 1.15
N ILE A 115 -6.94 -6.37 1.60
CA ILE A 115 -7.39 -5.93 2.92
C ILE A 115 -8.44 -4.83 2.75
N SER A 116 -9.60 -5.02 3.37
CA SER A 116 -10.67 -4.03 3.44
C SER A 116 -11.25 -3.95 4.86
N GLY A 117 -12.21 -3.05 5.08
CA GLY A 117 -12.79 -2.87 6.42
C GLY A 117 -13.19 -1.44 6.72
N ARG A 118 -13.03 -1.02 7.98
CA ARG A 118 -13.24 0.35 8.47
C ARG A 118 -11.91 1.06 8.74
N TRP A 119 -11.89 2.37 8.60
CA TRP A 119 -10.84 3.18 9.21
C TRP A 119 -10.93 3.04 10.74
N ALA A 120 -9.81 2.68 11.35
CA ALA A 120 -9.65 2.51 12.79
C ALA A 120 -8.17 2.73 13.15
N ASP A 121 -7.66 2.20 14.26
CA ASP A 121 -6.21 2.11 14.51
C ASP A 121 -5.70 0.78 13.94
N ILE A 122 -5.12 0.81 12.73
CA ILE A 122 -4.71 -0.39 11.99
C ILE A 122 -3.27 -0.25 11.52
N THR A 123 -2.48 -1.29 11.75
CA THR A 123 -1.13 -1.42 11.20
C THR A 123 -1.05 -2.62 10.27
N ILE A 124 -0.60 -2.40 9.03
CA ILE A 124 -0.32 -3.43 8.03
C ILE A 124 1.19 -3.35 7.77
N ARG A 125 1.94 -4.34 8.24
CA ARG A 125 3.40 -4.28 8.18
C ARG A 125 4.02 -5.53 7.61
N ASN A 126 5.05 -5.38 6.80
CA ASN A 126 5.79 -6.51 6.26
C ASN A 126 4.90 -7.52 5.53
N CYS A 127 3.91 -7.06 4.77
CA CYS A 127 2.99 -7.93 4.02
C CYS A 127 3.32 -7.92 2.53
N ASP A 128 3.21 -9.09 1.90
CA ASP A 128 3.20 -9.25 0.44
C ASP A 128 1.73 -9.41 0.00
N ILE A 129 1.21 -8.44 -0.75
CA ILE A 129 -0.18 -8.45 -1.21
C ILE A 129 -0.20 -8.37 -2.73
N SER A 130 -0.78 -9.36 -3.41
CA SER A 130 -0.77 -9.40 -4.86
C SER A 130 -1.99 -9.98 -5.57
N HIS A 131 -2.15 -9.61 -6.83
CA HIS A 131 -3.23 -10.09 -7.70
C HIS A 131 -4.66 -10.01 -7.10
N PRO A 132 -5.07 -8.92 -6.44
CA PRO A 132 -6.49 -8.65 -6.29
C PRO A 132 -7.10 -8.24 -7.65
N SER A 133 -8.37 -8.54 -7.91
CA SER A 133 -9.12 -7.94 -9.02
C SER A 133 -9.69 -6.56 -8.67
N GLY A 134 -9.75 -6.22 -7.38
CA GLY A 134 -9.91 -4.84 -6.88
C GLY A 134 -8.56 -4.27 -6.43
N ASP A 135 -8.55 -3.58 -5.30
CA ASP A 135 -7.32 -3.04 -4.69
C ASP A 135 -6.60 -4.00 -3.72
N CYS A 136 -5.27 -3.84 -3.54
CA CYS A 136 -4.58 -4.52 -2.44
C CYS A 136 -5.12 -4.06 -1.08
N ILE A 137 -5.36 -2.76 -0.92
CA ILE A 137 -5.89 -2.15 0.31
C ILE A 137 -6.96 -1.12 -0.03
N GLN A 138 -8.17 -1.29 0.52
CA GLN A 138 -9.25 -0.30 0.41
C GLN A 138 -10.13 -0.31 1.67
N PHE A 139 -10.15 0.79 2.41
CA PHE A 139 -10.95 0.90 3.63
C PHE A 139 -12.19 1.77 3.44
N ASP A 140 -13.25 1.40 4.16
CA ASP A 140 -14.49 2.12 4.37
C ASP A 140 -15.30 2.38 3.08
N PRO A 141 -15.64 1.34 2.30
CA PRO A 141 -16.41 1.52 1.07
C PRO A 141 -17.78 2.18 1.31
N ASP A 142 -18.34 2.03 2.51
CA ASP A 142 -19.59 2.66 2.96
C ASP A 142 -19.41 4.08 3.49
N ARG A 143 -18.16 4.56 3.69
CA ARG A 143 -17.81 5.91 4.13
C ARG A 143 -18.41 6.27 5.49
N ARG A 144 -18.27 5.39 6.49
CA ARG A 144 -18.89 5.56 7.82
C ARG A 144 -17.90 5.59 8.97
N SER A 145 -16.61 5.43 8.71
CA SER A 145 -15.60 5.34 9.75
C SER A 145 -14.50 6.40 9.60
N SER A 146 -13.70 6.55 10.66
CA SER A 146 -12.57 7.47 10.72
C SER A 146 -11.48 6.87 11.58
N GLY A 147 -10.22 7.13 11.24
CA GLY A 147 -9.10 6.56 11.97
C GLY A 147 -7.77 6.78 11.28
N ARG A 148 -6.79 5.96 11.68
CA ARG A 148 -5.42 5.99 11.22
C ARG A 148 -4.96 4.62 10.76
N ILE A 149 -4.48 4.54 9.53
CA ILE A 149 -3.91 3.32 8.96
C ILE A 149 -2.44 3.55 8.69
N VAL A 150 -1.60 2.63 9.16
CA VAL A 150 -0.18 2.58 8.85
C VAL A 150 0.07 1.38 7.95
N VAL A 151 0.72 1.60 6.82
CA VAL A 151 1.18 0.57 5.89
C VAL A 151 2.69 0.70 5.80
N GLU A 152 3.44 -0.29 6.26
CA GLU A 152 4.90 -0.18 6.32
C GLU A 152 5.64 -1.45 5.90
N ASN A 153 6.75 -1.30 5.18
CA ASN A 153 7.60 -2.41 4.74
C ASN A 153 6.83 -3.46 3.90
N CYS A 154 5.81 -3.04 3.15
CA CYS A 154 4.97 -3.95 2.37
C CYS A 154 5.37 -3.96 0.88
N THR A 155 5.10 -5.07 0.20
CA THR A 155 5.13 -5.16 -1.26
C THR A 155 3.70 -5.30 -1.77
N LEU A 156 3.22 -4.33 -2.55
CA LEU A 156 1.84 -4.27 -3.06
C LEU A 156 1.87 -4.28 -4.59
N TRP A 157 1.45 -5.37 -5.21
CA TRP A 157 1.74 -5.57 -6.62
C TRP A 157 0.73 -6.39 -7.40
N THR A 158 0.80 -6.26 -8.72
CA THR A 158 0.12 -7.15 -9.66
C THR A 158 1.00 -7.40 -10.88
N SER A 159 0.69 -8.44 -11.64
CA SER A 159 1.33 -8.75 -12.91
C SER A 159 0.36 -9.52 -13.80
N PRO A 160 0.69 -9.69 -15.10
CA PRO A 160 0.02 -10.69 -15.92
C PRO A 160 0.01 -12.06 -15.21
N LEU A 161 -1.15 -12.72 -15.18
CA LEU A 161 -1.27 -14.05 -14.58
C LEU A 161 -0.47 -15.07 -15.38
N GLU A 162 0.18 -16.00 -14.69
CA GLU A 162 0.95 -17.07 -15.33
C GLU A 162 0.05 -18.17 -15.93
N SER A 163 -1.19 -18.29 -15.45
CA SER A 163 -2.16 -19.29 -15.86
C SER A 163 -3.60 -18.75 -15.80
N ASP A 164 -4.53 -19.43 -16.47
CA ASP A 164 -5.97 -19.17 -16.32
C ASP A 164 -6.41 -19.39 -14.86
N LEU A 165 -7.04 -18.39 -14.24
CA LEU A 165 -7.51 -18.46 -12.85
C LEU A 165 -8.82 -17.68 -12.68
N ALA A 166 -9.82 -18.30 -12.03
CA ALA A 166 -11.04 -17.63 -11.56
C ALA A 166 -11.73 -16.71 -12.58
N GLY A 167 -11.82 -17.12 -13.84
CA GLY A 167 -12.44 -16.34 -14.92
C GLY A 167 -11.47 -15.45 -15.71
N PHE A 168 -10.25 -15.28 -15.24
CA PHE A 168 -9.16 -14.61 -15.93
C PHE A 168 -8.31 -15.60 -16.75
N LYS A 169 -7.69 -15.09 -17.81
CA LYS A 169 -6.78 -15.81 -18.69
C LYS A 169 -5.33 -15.52 -18.35
N ALA A 170 -4.46 -16.48 -18.63
CA ALA A 170 -3.01 -16.25 -18.61
C ALA A 170 -2.66 -15.00 -19.45
N GLY A 171 -1.73 -14.19 -18.95
CA GLY A 171 -1.34 -12.91 -19.56
C GLY A 171 -2.23 -11.72 -19.20
N GLN A 172 -3.41 -11.93 -18.61
CA GLN A 172 -4.26 -10.84 -18.14
C GLN A 172 -3.78 -10.34 -16.79
N ARG A 173 -3.78 -9.02 -16.60
CA ARG A 173 -3.39 -8.37 -15.35
C ARG A 173 -4.63 -7.96 -14.56
N PRO A 174 -4.93 -8.62 -13.42
CA PRO A 174 -6.04 -8.22 -12.55
C PRO A 174 -5.68 -6.98 -11.74
N GLY A 175 -6.70 -6.27 -11.29
CA GLY A 175 -6.59 -5.25 -10.25
C GLY A 175 -6.87 -3.83 -10.72
N GLU A 176 -7.16 -2.97 -9.74
CA GLU A 176 -7.43 -1.54 -9.94
C GLU A 176 -6.29 -0.67 -9.42
N ASN A 177 -5.96 -0.75 -8.14
CA ASN A 177 -4.89 0.02 -7.52
C ASN A 177 -4.19 -0.77 -6.41
N ALA A 178 -2.98 -0.37 -6.00
CA ALA A 178 -2.43 -0.92 -4.77
C ALA A 178 -3.22 -0.41 -3.55
N ILE A 179 -3.45 0.91 -3.47
CA ILE A 179 -4.23 1.52 -2.39
C ILE A 179 -5.27 2.48 -2.97
N ASP A 180 -6.53 2.30 -2.59
CA ASP A 180 -7.64 3.22 -2.85
C ASP A 180 -8.23 3.76 -1.55
N THR A 181 -8.35 5.08 -1.43
CA THR A 181 -8.94 5.69 -0.24
C THR A 181 -10.43 5.98 -0.46
N LYS A 182 -11.27 5.49 0.45
CA LYS A 182 -12.68 5.88 0.54
C LYS A 182 -12.93 6.47 1.94
N VAL A 183 -13.38 7.71 2.01
CA VAL A 183 -13.55 8.47 3.24
C VAL A 183 -14.80 9.33 3.14
N LYS A 184 -15.52 9.49 4.26
CA LYS A 184 -16.64 10.45 4.32
C LYS A 184 -16.18 11.88 4.05
N ALA A 185 -17.07 12.70 3.49
CA ALA A 185 -16.75 14.07 3.07
C ALA A 185 -16.46 15.02 4.25
N ASP A 186 -17.06 14.75 5.39
CA ASP A 186 -17.14 15.64 6.55
C ASP A 186 -16.46 15.07 7.80
N GLY A 187 -16.17 15.96 8.75
CA GLY A 187 -15.46 15.61 9.98
C GLY A 187 -13.94 15.52 9.82
N PRO A 188 -13.24 14.93 10.81
CA PRO A 188 -11.79 14.84 10.78
C PRO A 188 -11.32 13.97 9.61
N ARG A 189 -10.20 14.38 8.99
CA ARG A 189 -9.55 13.61 7.94
C ARG A 189 -9.06 12.27 8.48
N CYS A 190 -9.25 11.21 7.72
CA CYS A 190 -8.58 9.94 8.00
C CYS A 190 -7.08 10.08 7.76
N GLN A 191 -6.26 9.45 8.58
CA GLN A 191 -4.81 9.48 8.45
C GLN A 191 -4.30 8.22 7.78
N LEU A 192 -3.58 8.37 6.68
CA LEU A 192 -2.90 7.27 6.00
C LEU A 192 -1.40 7.50 6.02
N VAL A 193 -0.65 6.57 6.58
CA VAL A 193 0.80 6.63 6.62
C VAL A 193 1.35 5.43 5.85
N ILE A 194 2.15 5.68 4.82
CA ILE A 194 2.76 4.66 3.96
C ILE A 194 4.28 4.82 4.03
N ARG A 195 5.00 3.78 4.47
CA ARG A 195 6.45 3.86 4.72
C ARG A 195 7.20 2.66 4.17
N ASN A 196 8.31 2.90 3.49
CA ASN A 196 9.22 1.85 3.05
C ASN A 196 8.51 0.74 2.26
N CYS A 197 7.52 1.10 1.44
CA CYS A 197 6.76 0.12 0.66
C CYS A 197 7.29 0.05 -0.78
N HIS A 198 7.21 -1.13 -1.38
CA HIS A 198 7.42 -1.33 -2.81
C HIS A 198 6.07 -1.53 -3.50
N LEU A 199 5.71 -0.63 -4.42
CA LEU A 199 4.42 -0.67 -5.12
C LEU A 199 4.65 -0.75 -6.64
N HIS A 200 4.27 -1.87 -7.25
CA HIS A 200 4.64 -2.11 -8.64
C HIS A 200 3.65 -2.92 -9.48
N GLY A 201 3.78 -2.76 -10.81
CA GLY A 201 3.05 -3.54 -11.80
C GLY A 201 1.63 -3.05 -12.09
N TRP A 202 1.20 -1.94 -11.49
CA TRP A 202 -0.10 -1.30 -11.70
C TRP A 202 -0.10 -0.54 -13.03
N ASN A 203 -0.03 -1.26 -14.14
CA ASN A 203 0.20 -0.70 -15.49
C ASN A 203 -0.80 -1.25 -16.52
N GLN A 204 -0.84 -0.64 -17.70
CA GLN A 204 -1.65 -1.10 -18.83
C GLN A 204 -0.99 -2.27 -19.59
N PRO A 205 -1.75 -3.10 -20.32
CA PRO A 205 -3.22 -3.17 -20.28
C PRO A 205 -3.72 -3.71 -18.92
N ALA A 206 -4.81 -3.13 -18.39
CA ALA A 206 -5.47 -3.50 -17.14
C ALA A 206 -7.00 -3.50 -17.28
N GLN A 207 -7.72 -3.92 -16.23
CA GLN A 207 -9.19 -3.93 -16.22
C GLN A 207 -9.82 -2.53 -16.21
N ILE A 208 -9.07 -1.51 -15.79
CA ILE A 208 -9.52 -0.13 -15.72
C ILE A 208 -8.50 0.81 -16.38
N ASP A 209 -9.00 1.96 -16.82
CA ASP A 209 -8.16 3.09 -17.20
C ASP A 209 -7.62 3.81 -15.95
N ASN A 210 -6.43 4.41 -16.05
CA ASN A 210 -5.79 5.14 -14.96
C ASN A 210 -5.55 4.25 -13.71
N VAL A 211 -5.14 3.01 -13.94
CA VAL A 211 -4.64 2.10 -12.90
C VAL A 211 -3.47 2.80 -12.18
N ALA A 212 -3.48 2.81 -10.85
CA ALA A 212 -2.49 3.54 -10.08
C ALA A 212 -1.93 2.69 -8.93
N ALA A 213 -0.67 2.89 -8.56
CA ALA A 213 -0.19 2.33 -7.30
C ALA A 213 -0.93 2.98 -6.12
N LEU A 214 -1.00 4.31 -6.05
CA LEU A 214 -1.79 5.04 -5.06
C LEU A 214 -2.89 5.87 -5.72
N ASN A 215 -4.15 5.60 -5.39
CA ASN A 215 -5.30 6.43 -5.75
C ASN A 215 -5.82 7.14 -4.49
N LEU A 216 -5.24 8.31 -4.22
CA LEU A 216 -5.48 9.12 -3.03
C LEU A 216 -6.54 10.18 -3.33
N LYS A 217 -7.72 10.00 -2.73
CA LYS A 217 -8.92 10.80 -2.96
C LYS A 217 -9.74 10.95 -1.68
N GLU A 218 -10.79 11.76 -1.75
CA GLU A 218 -11.73 11.99 -0.64
C GLU A 218 -11.02 12.59 0.60
N ASN A 219 -11.68 12.68 1.76
CA ASN A 219 -11.21 13.42 2.94
C ASN A 219 -10.06 12.73 3.72
N VAL A 220 -8.97 12.35 3.05
CA VAL A 220 -7.78 11.73 3.64
C VAL A 220 -6.63 12.74 3.83
N ASP A 221 -5.79 12.51 4.83
CA ASP A 221 -4.47 13.10 5.01
C ASP A 221 -3.43 12.00 4.90
N ALA A 222 -2.64 12.01 3.82
CA ALA A 222 -1.75 10.93 3.44
C ALA A 222 -0.29 11.36 3.51
N GLU A 223 0.51 10.61 4.28
CA GLU A 223 1.96 10.73 4.35
C GLU A 223 2.60 9.51 3.69
N VAL A 224 3.43 9.73 2.67
CA VAL A 224 4.12 8.68 1.92
C VAL A 224 5.62 8.92 2.01
N SER A 225 6.39 7.95 2.50
CA SER A 225 7.84 8.13 2.62
C SER A 225 8.66 6.87 2.46
N GLY A 226 9.87 7.00 1.92
CA GLY A 226 10.77 5.86 1.73
C GLY A 226 10.25 4.81 0.75
N CYS A 227 9.28 5.15 -0.12
CA CYS A 227 8.64 4.16 -1.00
C CYS A 227 9.30 4.11 -2.38
N VAL A 228 9.32 2.91 -2.97
CA VAL A 228 9.71 2.67 -4.35
C VAL A 228 8.47 2.33 -5.17
N PHE A 229 8.29 3.04 -6.29
CA PHE A 229 7.24 2.80 -7.26
C PHE A 229 7.88 2.35 -8.57
N GLN A 230 7.42 1.23 -9.14
CA GLN A 230 8.03 0.70 -10.36
C GLN A 230 7.00 0.12 -11.32
N ASN A 231 7.18 0.32 -12.63
CA ASN A 231 6.35 -0.28 -13.67
C ASN A 231 4.84 -0.03 -13.43
N ASN A 232 4.46 1.24 -13.29
CA ASN A 232 3.08 1.65 -13.10
C ASN A 232 2.60 2.52 -14.27
N GLU A 233 1.30 2.53 -14.54
CA GLU A 233 0.72 3.57 -15.38
C GLU A 233 0.78 4.90 -14.61
N ILE A 234 0.27 4.91 -13.38
CA ILE A 234 0.38 6.06 -12.48
C ILE A 234 0.98 5.60 -11.15
N ALA A 235 2.10 6.20 -10.71
CA ALA A 235 2.62 5.88 -9.37
C ALA A 235 1.75 6.52 -8.28
N ILE A 236 1.47 7.83 -8.39
CA ILE A 236 0.66 8.56 -7.39
C ILE A 236 -0.42 9.37 -8.09
N ARG A 237 -1.68 9.00 -7.90
CA ARG A 237 -2.85 9.77 -8.32
C ARG A 237 -3.43 10.48 -7.10
N ALA A 238 -3.25 11.80 -7.03
CA ALA A 238 -3.73 12.64 -5.94
C ALA A 238 -4.87 13.53 -6.43
N ARG A 239 -6.05 13.43 -5.78
CA ARG A 239 -7.27 14.09 -6.21
C ARG A 239 -7.73 15.15 -5.23
N GLY A 240 -7.93 16.36 -5.74
CA GLY A 240 -8.43 17.50 -4.98
C GLY A 240 -9.92 17.43 -4.61
N PRO A 241 -10.47 18.56 -4.13
CA PRO A 241 -11.82 18.60 -3.59
C PRO A 241 -12.91 18.23 -4.62
N GLY A 242 -13.83 17.40 -4.17
CA GLY A 242 -15.10 17.12 -4.82
C GLY A 242 -16.23 16.94 -3.80
N PRO A 243 -17.38 16.34 -4.19
CA PRO A 243 -18.51 16.11 -3.30
C PRO A 243 -18.21 15.23 -2.06
N ARG A 244 -17.05 14.55 -2.07
CA ARG A 244 -16.59 13.64 -1.00
C ARG A 244 -15.34 14.16 -0.28
N GLY A 245 -15.10 15.47 -0.33
CA GLY A 245 -13.85 16.07 0.12
C GLY A 245 -12.74 15.91 -0.91
N GLY A 246 -11.49 16.15 -0.51
CA GLY A 246 -10.31 16.03 -1.37
C GLY A 246 -9.07 15.70 -0.54
N ALA A 247 -8.10 15.02 -1.14
CA ALA A 247 -6.95 14.50 -0.41
C ALA A 247 -5.96 15.62 -0.01
N HIS A 248 -5.32 15.45 1.13
CA HIS A 248 -4.05 16.11 1.44
C HIS A 248 -2.93 15.08 1.30
N VAL A 249 -1.89 15.39 0.54
CA VAL A 249 -0.84 14.42 0.23
C VAL A 249 0.54 15.02 0.45
N THR A 250 1.34 14.36 1.27
CA THR A 250 2.77 14.65 1.47
C THR A 250 3.58 13.42 1.08
N VAL A 251 4.56 13.60 0.20
CA VAL A 251 5.46 12.55 -0.30
C VAL A 251 6.89 12.99 -0.04
N THR A 252 7.69 12.15 0.62
CA THR A 252 9.06 12.49 1.02
C THR A 252 10.00 11.31 0.83
N ASP A 253 11.14 11.50 0.18
CA ASP A 253 12.16 10.44 0.00
C ASP A 253 11.58 9.19 -0.66
N CYS A 254 10.91 9.36 -1.80
CA CYS A 254 10.40 8.26 -2.60
C CYS A 254 11.12 8.21 -3.95
N ALA A 255 11.07 7.08 -4.63
CA ALA A 255 11.64 6.91 -5.97
C ALA A 255 10.63 6.28 -6.92
N ILE A 256 10.59 6.76 -8.16
CA ILE A 256 9.68 6.30 -9.21
C ILE A 256 10.49 5.83 -10.43
N PHE A 257 10.21 4.62 -10.90
CA PHE A 257 10.87 3.97 -12.02
C PHE A 257 9.87 3.46 -13.06
N ASP A 258 10.26 3.52 -14.34
CA ASP A 258 9.58 2.86 -15.46
C ASP A 258 8.06 3.09 -15.45
N THR A 259 7.65 4.33 -15.20
CA THR A 259 6.28 4.70 -14.89
C THR A 259 5.79 5.75 -15.89
N ARG A 260 4.60 5.54 -16.45
CA ARG A 260 4.05 6.45 -17.47
C ARG A 260 3.79 7.85 -16.89
N ILE A 261 3.16 7.94 -15.71
CA ILE A 261 2.93 9.19 -14.98
C ILE A 261 3.39 9.03 -13.53
N GLY A 262 4.42 9.76 -13.12
CA GLY A 262 4.92 9.71 -11.75
C GLY A 262 3.87 10.20 -10.74
N VAL A 263 3.49 11.48 -10.85
CA VAL A 263 2.44 12.08 -10.03
C VAL A 263 1.37 12.68 -10.92
N ARG A 264 0.13 12.20 -10.80
CA ARG A 264 -1.05 12.77 -11.44
C ARG A 264 -1.87 13.54 -10.40
N ALA A 265 -1.85 14.86 -10.49
CA ALA A 265 -2.60 15.78 -9.67
C ALA A 265 -3.92 16.18 -10.38
N GLU A 266 -5.05 15.78 -9.82
CA GLU A 266 -6.39 16.04 -10.38
C GLU A 266 -7.18 17.00 -9.50
N ASP A 267 -8.30 17.50 -10.05
CA ASP A 267 -9.38 18.15 -9.31
C ASP A 267 -8.92 19.33 -8.43
N ARG A 268 -7.88 20.05 -8.90
CA ARG A 268 -7.27 21.20 -8.19
C ARG A 268 -6.82 20.85 -6.77
N ILE A 269 -6.13 19.71 -6.59
CA ILE A 269 -5.52 19.29 -5.32
C ILE A 269 -4.95 20.47 -4.53
N GLU A 270 -5.52 20.69 -3.34
CA GLU A 270 -5.23 21.89 -2.53
C GLU A 270 -3.90 21.76 -1.79
N VAL A 271 -3.58 20.55 -1.33
CA VAL A 271 -2.36 20.24 -0.56
C VAL A 271 -1.65 19.05 -1.21
N LEU A 272 -0.56 19.34 -1.92
CA LEU A 272 0.34 18.35 -2.49
C LEU A 272 1.78 18.77 -2.23
N LYS A 273 2.49 18.06 -1.36
CA LYS A 273 3.89 18.34 -1.03
C LYS A 273 4.75 17.20 -1.52
N LEU A 274 5.64 17.46 -2.47
CA LEU A 274 6.60 16.50 -2.99
C LEU A 274 8.00 16.99 -2.59
N THR A 275 8.70 16.21 -1.78
CA THR A 275 10.04 16.55 -1.28
C THR A 275 10.98 15.40 -1.55
N ARG A 276 12.11 15.67 -2.22
CA ARG A 276 13.13 14.67 -2.54
C ARG A 276 12.55 13.43 -3.24
N LEU A 277 11.75 13.68 -4.27
CA LEU A 277 11.24 12.61 -5.14
C LEU A 277 12.29 12.28 -6.20
N GLY A 278 12.80 11.06 -6.17
CA GLY A 278 13.74 10.52 -7.15
C GLY A 278 13.01 9.97 -8.38
N PHE A 279 13.57 10.19 -9.57
CA PHE A 279 13.10 9.57 -10.81
C PHE A 279 14.24 8.80 -11.47
N GLY A 280 13.96 7.57 -11.92
CA GLY A 280 14.90 6.75 -12.69
C GLY A 280 14.19 5.94 -13.77
N GLY A 281 14.96 5.34 -14.69
CA GLY A 281 14.40 4.57 -15.80
C GLY A 281 13.51 5.40 -16.73
N ASP A 282 12.53 4.75 -17.35
CA ASP A 282 11.67 5.37 -18.36
C ASP A 282 10.44 6.05 -17.72
N ILE A 283 10.52 7.37 -17.54
CA ILE A 283 9.42 8.18 -17.00
C ILE A 283 8.73 8.95 -18.11
N GLY A 284 7.45 8.65 -18.37
CA GLY A 284 6.68 9.35 -19.40
C GLY A 284 6.44 10.82 -19.03
N GLN A 285 5.88 11.06 -17.85
CA GLN A 285 5.69 12.40 -17.29
C GLN A 285 5.90 12.36 -15.77
N ARG A 286 6.83 13.18 -15.26
CA ARG A 286 7.14 13.24 -13.82
C ARG A 286 5.94 13.72 -13.01
N VAL A 287 5.35 14.85 -13.39
CA VAL A 287 4.15 15.41 -12.76
C VAL A 287 3.17 15.91 -13.83
N GLN A 288 1.91 15.50 -13.71
CA GLN A 288 0.81 15.86 -14.59
C GLN A 288 -0.32 16.51 -13.82
N PHE A 289 -0.77 17.68 -14.26
CA PHE A 289 -1.97 18.35 -13.72
C PHE A 289 -3.14 18.15 -14.67
N VAL A 290 -4.27 17.70 -14.14
CA VAL A 290 -5.50 17.43 -14.90
C VAL A 290 -6.66 18.22 -14.33
N GLN A 291 -7.46 18.82 -15.22
CA GLN A 291 -8.63 19.63 -14.86
C GLN A 291 -8.35 20.88 -14.00
N GLY A 292 -7.13 21.43 -14.09
CA GLY A 292 -6.80 22.67 -13.42
C GLY A 292 -5.33 23.03 -13.49
N ARG A 293 -5.01 24.24 -13.03
CA ARG A 293 -3.65 24.64 -12.70
C ARG A 293 -3.31 24.14 -11.28
N PRO A 294 -2.02 24.00 -10.94
CA PRO A 294 -1.61 23.71 -9.56
C PRO A 294 -2.22 24.72 -8.58
N ALA A 295 -2.77 24.25 -7.47
CA ALA A 295 -3.22 25.13 -6.39
C ALA A 295 -2.00 25.71 -5.64
N THR A 296 -2.21 26.76 -4.85
CA THR A 296 -1.14 27.43 -4.10
C THR A 296 -0.48 26.55 -3.02
N GLY A 297 -1.17 25.52 -2.52
CA GLY A 297 -0.60 24.55 -1.59
C GLY A 297 0.15 23.39 -2.25
N VAL A 298 0.36 23.45 -3.57
CA VAL A 298 1.22 22.50 -4.28
C VAL A 298 2.68 22.96 -4.19
N THR A 299 3.55 22.11 -3.62
CA THR A 299 4.99 22.36 -3.50
C THR A 299 5.78 21.15 -3.97
N ILE A 300 6.82 21.39 -4.78
CA ILE A 300 7.68 20.36 -5.35
C ILE A 300 9.13 20.82 -5.16
N THR A 301 9.92 20.06 -4.42
CA THR A 301 11.27 20.45 -3.99
C THR A 301 12.22 19.26 -3.95
N GLY A 302 13.50 19.48 -4.28
CA GLY A 302 14.55 18.47 -4.13
C GLY A 302 14.47 17.27 -5.07
N GLU A 303 13.78 17.39 -6.22
CA GLU A 303 13.77 16.34 -7.25
C GLU A 303 15.20 15.94 -7.65
N HIS A 304 15.45 14.64 -7.81
CA HIS A 304 16.79 14.11 -8.13
C HIS A 304 16.72 12.86 -9.01
N GLU A 305 17.86 12.44 -9.54
CA GLU A 305 18.01 11.13 -10.19
C GLU A 305 18.01 10.03 -9.13
N ALA A 306 17.07 9.10 -9.21
CA ALA A 306 16.97 8.03 -8.22
C ALA A 306 18.15 7.05 -8.36
N PRO A 307 18.72 6.56 -7.23
CA PRO A 307 19.62 5.41 -7.26
C PRO A 307 18.95 4.20 -7.93
N ALA A 308 19.73 3.22 -8.39
CA ALA A 308 19.17 2.01 -9.00
C ALA A 308 18.14 1.33 -8.09
N PRO A 309 17.02 0.80 -8.63
CA PRO A 309 15.92 0.26 -7.84
C PRO A 309 16.39 -0.86 -6.91
N ASP A 310 17.20 -1.80 -7.39
CA ASP A 310 17.76 -2.89 -6.58
C ASP A 310 18.56 -2.39 -5.37
N SER A 311 19.24 -1.24 -5.51
CA SER A 311 19.97 -0.63 -4.40
C SER A 311 19.01 -0.08 -3.35
N LEU A 312 17.95 0.61 -3.76
CA LEU A 312 16.95 1.17 -2.84
C LEU A 312 16.16 0.06 -2.13
N LEU A 313 15.76 -0.98 -2.86
CA LEU A 313 15.06 -2.13 -2.29
C LEU A 313 15.92 -2.84 -1.23
N LYS A 314 17.23 -3.00 -1.50
CA LYS A 314 18.14 -3.71 -0.60
C LYS A 314 18.71 -2.87 0.54
N ASN A 315 18.95 -1.58 0.33
CA ASN A 315 19.69 -0.73 1.26
C ASN A 315 18.86 0.42 1.85
N GLY A 316 17.67 0.68 1.32
CA GLY A 316 16.89 1.87 1.65
C GLY A 316 17.37 3.12 0.91
N PHE A 317 16.80 4.26 1.28
CA PHE A 317 17.14 5.57 0.72
C PHE A 317 18.37 6.16 1.40
N PRO A 318 19.33 6.76 0.66
CA PRO A 318 20.51 7.40 1.24
C PRO A 318 20.12 8.54 2.18
N GLU A 319 20.97 8.84 3.17
CA GLU A 319 20.71 9.98 4.06
C GLU A 319 20.80 11.30 3.29
N PRO A 320 20.00 12.32 3.66
CA PRO A 320 20.00 13.62 3.01
C PRO A 320 21.34 14.37 3.06
#